data_AF-A0A2T5IIY7-F1
#
_entry.id   AF-A0A2T5IIY7-F1
#
_cell.length_a   1.000
_cell.length_b   1.000
_cell.length_c   1.000
_cell.angle_alpha   90.00
_cell.angle_beta   90.00
_cell.angle_gamma   90.00
#
_symmetry.space_group_name_H-M   'P 1'
#
loop_
_entity.id
_entity.type
_entity.pdbx_description
1 polymer ?
#
loop_
_entity_poly.entity_id
_entity_poly.type
_entity_poly.pdbx_seq_one_letter_code
_entity_poly.pdbx_strand_id
1 'polypeptide(L)'
;MIYNDNHDGFQHWLRKRGLSPSSLSKYANQSHNRILKDLGISFYELDSLEALSQLLKDVRELEKLMEKDPRRMYSAAVSNYIKYKSESADLTNTIEDKRYEFRVEETLASLHPHKKTEYNGAPRPRAKLIEGSTVRYARDAKVGAESIALANYECQVDSVHKFFLSRRTNKNYVEAHHLIPIAYQGLFEHGIDEVENIACLCPVCHSCIHYGVNIERERLIDQLYKKFQSQLYTIGIEIRQNELFELYQTR
;
A
#
# COMPACT_ATOMS: atom_id res chain seq x y z
N MET A 1 6.73 5.50 -35.49
CA MET A 1 7.24 5.15 -34.14
C MET A 1 6.19 5.58 -33.16
N ILE A 2 5.38 4.64 -32.67
CA ILE A 2 4.39 4.94 -31.64
C ILE A 2 5.21 5.15 -30.36
N TYR A 3 5.38 6.40 -29.95
CA TYR A 3 5.90 6.71 -28.62
C TYR A 3 4.96 6.02 -27.62
N ASN A 4 5.51 5.11 -26.82
CA ASN A 4 4.72 4.42 -25.82
C ASN A 4 4.60 5.37 -24.63
N ASP A 5 3.49 6.11 -24.53
CA ASP A 5 3.22 7.10 -23.46
C ASP A 5 3.55 6.55 -22.06
N ASN A 6 3.38 5.23 -21.86
CA ASN A 6 3.71 4.54 -20.62
C ASN A 6 5.21 4.52 -20.28
N HIS A 7 6.09 4.43 -21.28
CA HIS A 7 7.55 4.41 -21.08
C HIS A 7 8.06 5.79 -20.71
N ASP A 8 7.67 6.82 -21.47
CA ASP A 8 8.05 8.21 -21.21
C ASP A 8 7.48 8.70 -19.87
N GLY A 9 6.21 8.38 -19.60
CA GLY A 9 5.55 8.68 -18.33
C GLY A 9 6.27 8.03 -17.15
N PHE A 10 6.66 6.76 -17.28
CA PHE A 10 7.41 6.07 -16.23
C PHE A 10 8.82 6.65 -16.02
N GLN A 11 9.53 6.99 -17.09
CA GLN A 11 10.83 7.66 -16.97
C GLN A 11 10.71 9.02 -16.28
N HIS A 12 9.70 9.80 -16.64
CA HIS A 12 9.43 11.08 -16.00
C HIS A 12 9.11 10.90 -14.51
N TRP A 13 8.28 9.92 -14.17
CA TRP A 13 7.94 9.56 -12.79
C TRP A 13 9.19 9.20 -11.97
N LEU A 14 10.06 8.33 -12.48
CA LEU A 14 11.32 7.97 -11.81
C LEU A 14 12.25 9.18 -11.60
N ARG A 15 12.31 10.12 -12.56
CA ARG A 15 13.11 11.37 -12.43
C ARG A 15 12.57 12.27 -11.33
N LYS A 16 11.25 12.44 -11.26
CA LYS A 16 10.59 13.25 -10.22
C LYS A 16 10.89 12.74 -8.81
N ARG A 17 11.12 11.43 -8.68
CA ARG A 17 11.55 10.77 -7.43
C ARG A 17 13.05 10.86 -7.13
N GLY A 18 13.80 11.65 -7.92
CA GLY A 18 15.22 11.91 -7.65
C GLY A 18 16.17 10.75 -7.96
N LEU A 19 15.73 9.74 -8.73
CA LEU A 19 16.63 8.64 -9.11
C LEU A 19 17.75 9.13 -10.05
N SER A 20 18.95 8.57 -9.85
CA SER A 20 20.10 8.87 -10.72
C SER A 20 19.85 8.45 -12.17
N PRO A 21 20.52 9.09 -13.17
CA PRO A 21 20.43 8.68 -14.56
C PRO A 21 20.76 7.20 -14.80
N SER A 22 21.68 6.64 -14.02
CA SER A 22 22.03 5.22 -14.08
C SER A 22 20.88 4.34 -13.63
N SER A 23 20.24 4.65 -12.50
CA SER A 23 19.09 3.90 -11.98
C SER A 23 17.89 3.98 -12.93
N LEU A 24 17.63 5.16 -13.49
CA LEU A 24 16.62 5.38 -14.54
C LEU A 24 16.84 4.45 -15.73
N SER A 25 18.05 4.43 -16.29
CA SER A 25 18.37 3.57 -17.43
C SER A 25 18.23 2.08 -17.09
N LYS A 26 18.63 1.69 -15.88
CA LYS A 26 18.49 0.31 -15.39
C LYS A 26 17.03 -0.12 -15.30
N TYR A 27 16.17 0.68 -14.66
CA TYR A 27 14.78 0.29 -14.44
C TYR A 27 13.91 0.45 -15.69
N ALA A 28 14.05 1.55 -16.43
CA ALA A 28 13.18 1.84 -17.57
C ALA A 28 13.62 1.17 -18.89
N ASN A 29 14.89 0.74 -19.02
CA ASN A 29 15.38 0.18 -20.29
C ASN A 29 16.02 -1.20 -20.10
N GLN A 30 17.09 -1.31 -19.32
CA GLN A 30 17.87 -2.55 -19.25
C GLN A 30 17.04 -3.70 -18.67
N SER A 31 16.31 -3.42 -17.60
CA SER A 31 15.45 -4.41 -16.95
C SER A 31 14.28 -4.80 -17.84
N HIS A 32 13.64 -3.81 -18.47
CA HIS A 32 12.58 -4.05 -19.43
C HIS A 32 13.02 -4.96 -20.58
N ASN A 33 14.11 -4.63 -21.25
CA ASN A 33 14.61 -5.39 -22.39
C ASN A 33 14.96 -6.84 -21.99
N ARG A 34 15.48 -7.05 -20.77
CA ARG A 34 15.77 -8.39 -20.28
C ARG A 34 14.50 -9.19 -20.02
N ILE A 35 13.51 -8.58 -19.34
CA ILE A 35 12.22 -9.21 -19.07
C ILE A 35 11.52 -9.58 -20.38
N LEU A 36 11.50 -8.65 -21.35
CA LEU A 36 10.93 -8.89 -22.67
C LEU A 36 11.62 -10.05 -23.40
N LYS A 37 12.96 -10.14 -23.31
CA LYS A 37 13.72 -11.23 -23.94
C LYS A 37 13.43 -12.59 -23.30
N ASP A 38 13.41 -12.66 -21.97
CA ASP A 38 13.38 -13.94 -21.26
C ASP A 38 11.94 -14.45 -21.04
N LEU A 39 10.97 -13.55 -20.82
CA LEU A 39 9.57 -13.88 -20.55
C LEU A 39 8.63 -13.58 -21.73
N GLY A 40 9.10 -12.85 -22.75
CA GLY A 40 8.25 -12.43 -23.87
C GLY A 40 7.23 -11.35 -23.51
N ILE A 41 7.35 -10.73 -22.33
CA ILE A 41 6.37 -9.79 -21.78
C ILE A 41 6.96 -8.39 -21.71
N SER A 42 6.28 -7.44 -22.32
CA SER A 42 6.52 -6.01 -22.17
C SER A 42 5.67 -5.47 -21.04
N PHE A 43 6.26 -5.08 -19.90
CA PHE A 43 5.46 -4.50 -18.82
C PHE A 43 4.83 -3.14 -19.19
N TYR A 44 5.29 -2.48 -20.26
CA TYR A 44 4.66 -1.26 -20.77
C TYR A 44 3.35 -1.51 -21.53
N GLU A 45 3.11 -2.76 -21.93
CA GLU A 45 1.90 -3.20 -22.62
C GLU A 45 0.85 -3.77 -21.65
N LEU A 46 1.21 -3.95 -20.37
CA LEU A 46 0.28 -4.41 -19.35
C LEU A 46 -0.56 -3.24 -18.80
N ASP A 47 -1.87 -3.40 -18.90
CA ASP A 47 -2.88 -2.41 -18.51
C ASP A 47 -3.61 -2.74 -17.19
N SER A 48 -3.51 -3.98 -16.69
CA SER A 48 -4.08 -4.40 -15.41
C SER A 48 -3.04 -4.55 -14.30
N LEU A 49 -3.42 -4.20 -13.06
CA LEU A 49 -2.58 -4.36 -11.87
C LEU A 49 -2.37 -5.85 -11.54
N GLU A 50 -3.31 -6.71 -11.88
CA GLU A 50 -3.25 -8.17 -11.73
C GLU A 50 -2.16 -8.76 -12.62
N ALA A 51 -2.15 -8.39 -13.91
CA ALA A 51 -1.11 -8.86 -14.82
C ALA A 51 0.28 -8.36 -14.40
N LEU A 52 0.39 -7.11 -13.95
CA LEU A 52 1.63 -6.57 -13.41
C LEU A 52 2.09 -7.30 -12.14
N SER A 53 1.16 -7.63 -11.25
CA SER A 53 1.44 -8.38 -10.02
C SER A 53 1.89 -9.81 -10.33
N GLN A 54 1.25 -10.45 -11.33
CA GLN A 54 1.70 -11.76 -11.83
C GLN A 54 3.10 -11.67 -12.44
N LEU A 55 3.36 -10.67 -13.28
CA LEU A 55 4.69 -10.45 -13.83
C LEU A 55 5.74 -10.22 -12.73
N LEU A 56 5.41 -9.50 -11.67
CA LEU A 56 6.32 -9.31 -10.54
C LEU A 56 6.68 -10.65 -9.88
N LYS A 57 5.71 -11.57 -9.75
CA LYS A 57 5.95 -12.93 -9.25
C LYS A 57 6.87 -13.70 -10.19
N ASP A 58 6.56 -13.69 -11.49
CA ASP A 58 7.34 -14.41 -12.50
C ASP A 58 8.79 -13.89 -12.57
N VAL A 59 8.98 -12.57 -12.48
CA VAL A 59 10.31 -11.95 -12.48
C VAL A 59 11.08 -12.27 -11.20
N ARG A 60 10.43 -12.35 -10.03
CA ARG A 60 11.09 -12.80 -8.79
C ARG A 60 11.56 -14.24 -8.89
N GLU A 61 10.79 -15.12 -9.53
CA GLU A 61 11.23 -16.50 -9.80
C GLU A 61 12.37 -16.55 -10.81
N LEU A 62 12.28 -15.77 -11.90
CA LEU A 62 13.37 -15.63 -12.87
C LEU A 62 14.68 -15.23 -12.17
N GLU A 63 14.66 -14.21 -11.31
CA GLU A 63 15.83 -13.72 -10.57
C GLU A 63 16.48 -14.80 -9.70
N LYS A 64 15.68 -15.66 -9.05
CA LYS A 64 16.18 -16.78 -8.23
C LYS A 64 16.91 -17.84 -9.06
N LEU A 65 16.56 -17.98 -10.34
CA LEU A 65 17.13 -18.97 -11.25
C LEU A 65 18.37 -18.46 -12.01
N MET A 66 18.76 -17.19 -11.83
CA MET A 66 19.91 -16.61 -12.53
C MET A 66 21.24 -17.09 -11.95
N GLU A 67 22.21 -17.35 -12.83
CA GLU A 67 23.59 -17.74 -12.43
C GLU A 67 24.28 -16.69 -11.56
N LYS A 68 24.01 -15.40 -11.82
CA LYS A 68 24.50 -14.27 -11.03
C LYS A 68 23.32 -13.54 -10.40
N ASP A 69 23.38 -13.33 -9.09
CA ASP A 69 22.36 -12.58 -8.35
C ASP A 69 22.25 -11.15 -8.90
N PRO A 70 21.11 -10.80 -9.53
CA PRO A 70 20.88 -9.46 -10.08
C PRO A 70 20.55 -8.43 -9.00
N ARG A 71 20.57 -8.80 -7.72
CA ARG A 71 20.24 -7.97 -6.55
C ARG A 71 18.86 -7.31 -6.69
N ARG A 72 17.88 -8.10 -7.12
CA ARG A 72 16.48 -7.67 -7.33
C ARG A 72 16.29 -6.57 -8.37
N MET A 73 17.25 -6.34 -9.28
CA MET A 73 17.17 -5.24 -10.26
C MET A 73 15.92 -5.33 -11.15
N TYR A 74 15.55 -6.52 -11.61
CA TYR A 74 14.42 -6.72 -12.51
C TYR A 74 13.09 -6.64 -11.76
N SER A 75 12.99 -7.29 -10.60
CA SER A 75 11.78 -7.18 -9.77
C SER A 75 11.60 -5.77 -9.21
N ALA A 76 12.68 -5.02 -8.95
CA ALA A 76 12.61 -3.60 -8.59
C ALA A 76 12.11 -2.73 -9.75
N ALA A 77 12.44 -3.05 -11.01
CA ALA A 77 11.90 -2.34 -12.17
C ALA A 77 10.38 -2.54 -12.28
N VAL A 78 9.91 -3.78 -12.18
CA VAL A 78 8.46 -4.09 -12.20
C VAL A 78 7.75 -3.48 -10.99
N SER A 79 8.35 -3.56 -9.79
CA SER A 79 7.79 -2.94 -8.59
C SER A 79 7.64 -1.43 -8.73
N ASN A 80 8.63 -0.74 -9.30
CA ASN A 80 8.53 0.68 -9.59
C ASN A 80 7.46 0.99 -10.62
N TYR A 81 7.29 0.14 -11.64
CA TYR A 81 6.24 0.32 -12.62
C TYR A 81 4.83 0.12 -12.03
N ILE A 82 4.66 -0.87 -11.13
CA ILE A 82 3.44 -1.03 -10.33
C ILE A 82 3.18 0.22 -9.48
N LYS A 83 4.20 0.77 -8.80
CA LYS A 83 4.06 2.00 -8.01
C LYS A 83 3.60 3.18 -8.88
N TYR A 84 4.18 3.35 -10.07
CA TYR A 84 3.78 4.38 -11.04
C TYR A 84 2.30 4.24 -11.47
N LYS A 85 1.86 3.02 -11.80
CA LYS A 85 0.47 2.75 -12.16
C LYS A 85 -0.49 2.93 -10.99
N SER A 86 -0.08 2.52 -9.79
CA SER A 86 -0.89 2.63 -8.57
C SER A 86 -1.03 4.09 -8.12
N GLU A 87 0.05 4.88 -8.15
CA GLU A 87 0.04 6.30 -7.81
C GLU A 87 -0.86 7.10 -8.75
N SER A 88 -0.79 6.84 -10.06
CA SER A 88 -1.65 7.49 -11.04
C SER A 88 -3.15 7.24 -10.78
N ALA A 89 -3.49 6.11 -10.13
CA ALA A 89 -4.85 5.78 -9.70
C ALA A 89 -5.21 6.33 -8.30
N ASP A 90 -4.21 6.59 -7.45
CA ASP A 90 -4.36 6.95 -6.04
C ASP A 90 -4.23 8.45 -5.75
N LEU A 91 -3.80 9.26 -6.73
CA LEU A 91 -3.69 10.72 -6.58
C LEU A 91 -5.03 11.30 -6.08
N THR A 92 -5.13 11.51 -4.77
CA THR A 92 -6.14 12.31 -4.07
C THR A 92 -7.56 11.76 -4.01
N ASN A 93 -7.79 10.44 -3.86
CA ASN A 93 -9.16 9.96 -3.64
C ASN A 93 -9.68 10.15 -2.20
N THR A 94 -9.58 11.38 -1.69
CA THR A 94 -10.11 11.83 -0.38
C THR A 94 -11.59 11.46 -0.23
N ILE A 95 -12.35 11.37 -1.33
CA ILE A 95 -13.74 10.96 -1.33
C ILE A 95 -13.87 9.48 -0.98
N GLU A 96 -13.07 8.60 -1.59
CA GLU A 96 -13.09 7.16 -1.26
C GLU A 96 -12.59 6.89 0.16
N ASP A 97 -11.60 7.65 0.65
CA ASP A 97 -11.17 7.54 2.05
C ASP A 97 -12.31 7.92 3.01
N LYS A 98 -12.98 9.06 2.77
CA LYS A 98 -14.17 9.44 3.57
C LYS A 98 -15.29 8.42 3.48
N ARG A 99 -15.53 7.83 2.31
CA ARG A 99 -16.52 6.75 2.12
C ARG A 99 -16.13 5.49 2.87
N TYR A 100 -14.84 5.17 2.93
CA TYR A 100 -14.34 4.06 3.71
C TYR A 100 -14.55 4.30 5.22
N GLU A 101 -14.11 5.44 5.75
CA GLU A 101 -14.30 5.79 7.17
C GLU A 101 -15.78 5.79 7.57
N PHE A 102 -16.65 6.32 6.71
CA PHE A 102 -18.09 6.29 6.94
C PHE A 102 -18.64 4.87 7.09
N ARG A 103 -18.22 3.93 6.22
CA ARG A 103 -18.63 2.52 6.29
C ARG A 103 -18.03 1.82 7.52
N VAL A 104 -16.82 2.17 7.92
CA VAL A 104 -16.19 1.66 9.15
C VAL A 104 -17.00 2.08 10.38
N GLU A 105 -17.36 3.35 10.50
CA GLU A 105 -18.20 3.87 11.58
C GLU A 105 -19.62 3.26 11.59
N GLU A 106 -20.21 2.98 10.42
CA GLU A 106 -21.46 2.21 10.32
C GLU A 106 -21.32 0.78 10.85
N THR A 107 -20.21 0.14 10.50
CA THR A 107 -19.91 -1.22 10.92
C THR A 107 -19.65 -1.27 12.43
N LEU A 108 -18.94 -0.29 13.00
CA LEU A 108 -18.74 -0.15 14.44
C LEU A 108 -20.04 -0.01 15.23
N ALA A 109 -21.01 0.75 14.72
CA ALA A 109 -22.30 0.96 15.39
C ALA A 109 -23.16 -0.31 15.48
N SER A 110 -22.93 -1.27 14.59
CA SER A 110 -23.63 -2.56 14.55
C SER A 110 -22.77 -3.72 15.08
N LEU A 111 -21.51 -3.46 15.44
CA LEU A 111 -20.57 -4.45 15.92
C LEU A 111 -20.97 -4.90 17.33
N HIS A 112 -21.36 -6.16 17.45
CA HIS A 112 -21.57 -6.80 18.74
C HIS A 112 -20.19 -7.22 19.29
N PRO A 113 -20.01 -7.43 20.61
CA PRO A 113 -18.72 -7.83 21.18
C PRO A 113 -18.21 -9.10 20.50
N HIS A 114 -17.26 -8.95 19.59
CA HIS A 114 -16.69 -10.06 18.84
C HIS A 114 -15.44 -10.57 19.54
N LYS A 115 -15.38 -11.89 19.70
CA LYS A 115 -14.18 -12.61 20.12
C LYS A 115 -13.13 -12.41 19.03
N LYS A 116 -11.93 -11.94 19.41
CA LYS A 116 -10.76 -11.82 18.53
C LYS A 116 -10.62 -13.09 17.70
N THR A 117 -10.76 -12.98 16.38
CA THR A 117 -10.40 -14.06 15.47
C THR A 117 -8.89 -14.21 15.53
N GLU A 118 -8.42 -15.31 16.10
CA GLU A 118 -7.00 -15.61 16.13
C GLU A 118 -6.50 -15.82 14.70
N TYR A 119 -5.35 -15.24 14.38
CA TYR A 119 -4.65 -15.54 13.15
C TYR A 119 -4.26 -17.02 13.15
N ASN A 120 -4.77 -17.76 12.16
CA ASN A 120 -4.61 -19.22 12.06
C ASN A 120 -3.38 -19.64 11.22
N GLY A 121 -2.50 -18.70 10.87
CA GLY A 121 -1.33 -19.00 10.02
C GLY A 121 -1.66 -19.19 8.53
N ALA A 122 -2.92 -19.01 8.11
CA ALA A 122 -3.29 -19.16 6.70
C ALA A 122 -2.88 -17.93 5.87
N PRO A 123 -2.53 -18.12 4.57
CA PRO A 123 -2.36 -17.01 3.64
C PRO A 123 -3.61 -16.14 3.59
N ARG A 124 -3.43 -14.83 3.76
CA ARG A 124 -4.51 -13.85 3.68
C ARG A 124 -4.90 -13.59 2.22
N PRO A 125 -6.18 -13.69 1.86
CA PRO A 125 -6.62 -13.46 0.48
C PRO A 125 -6.36 -12.01 0.09
N ARG A 126 -5.90 -11.79 -1.14
CA ARG A 126 -5.68 -10.44 -1.66
C ARG A 126 -7.01 -9.69 -1.80
N ALA A 127 -6.98 -8.39 -1.55
CA ALA A 127 -8.11 -7.53 -1.82
C ALA A 127 -8.54 -7.65 -3.28
N LYS A 128 -9.85 -7.75 -3.52
CA LYS A 128 -10.39 -7.83 -4.88
C LYS A 128 -10.20 -6.50 -5.60
N LEU A 129 -9.86 -6.55 -6.87
CA LEU A 129 -9.93 -5.37 -7.72
C LEU A 129 -11.40 -5.05 -8.04
N ILE A 130 -11.72 -3.77 -7.96
CA ILE A 130 -13.03 -3.22 -8.33
C ILE A 130 -12.80 -2.32 -9.53
N GLU A 131 -13.48 -2.63 -10.63
CA GLU A 131 -13.54 -1.79 -11.81
C GLU A 131 -14.69 -0.78 -11.68
N GLY A 132 -14.42 0.47 -12.04
CA GLY A 132 -15.36 1.58 -11.97
C GLY A 132 -14.85 2.76 -12.79
N SER A 133 -15.11 4.00 -12.35
CA SER A 133 -14.46 5.18 -12.95
C SER A 133 -12.94 5.16 -12.79
N THR A 134 -12.45 4.47 -11.77
CA THR A 134 -11.03 4.17 -11.55
C THR A 134 -10.90 2.73 -11.04
N VAL A 135 -9.83 2.05 -11.46
CA VAL A 135 -9.46 0.72 -10.98
C VAL A 135 -8.86 0.84 -9.58
N ARG A 136 -9.38 0.07 -8.61
CA ARG A 136 -8.92 0.13 -7.21
C ARG A 136 -9.10 -1.19 -6.48
N TYR A 137 -8.34 -1.38 -5.42
CA TYR A 137 -8.56 -2.49 -4.50
C TYR A 137 -9.73 -2.21 -3.55
N ALA A 138 -10.53 -3.25 -3.30
CA ALA A 138 -11.60 -3.22 -2.31
C ALA A 138 -11.03 -3.01 -0.91
N ARG A 139 -11.81 -2.33 -0.06
CA ARG A 139 -11.53 -2.17 1.37
C ARG A 139 -12.71 -2.70 2.17
N ASP A 140 -12.45 -3.64 3.07
CA ASP A 140 -13.42 -4.19 3.99
C ASP A 140 -13.55 -3.30 5.23
N ALA A 141 -14.74 -2.74 5.41
CA ALA A 141 -15.04 -1.89 6.57
C ALA A 141 -15.06 -2.68 7.89
N LYS A 142 -15.27 -4.00 7.83
CA LYS A 142 -15.20 -4.87 9.02
C LYS A 142 -13.79 -4.92 9.57
N VAL A 143 -12.78 -5.04 8.71
CA VAL A 143 -11.36 -5.05 9.13
C VAL A 143 -11.01 -3.74 9.83
N GLY A 144 -11.43 -2.60 9.28
CA GLY A 144 -11.25 -1.29 9.92
C GLY A 144 -11.97 -1.18 11.27
N ALA A 145 -13.22 -1.64 11.33
CA ALA A 145 -14.03 -1.59 12.56
C ALA A 145 -13.47 -2.52 13.65
N GLU A 146 -13.05 -3.74 13.29
CA GLU A 146 -12.37 -4.68 14.18
C GLU A 146 -11.07 -4.10 14.73
N SER A 147 -10.28 -3.44 13.87
CA SER A 147 -9.03 -2.78 14.28
C SER A 147 -9.27 -1.68 15.31
N ILE A 148 -10.28 -0.82 15.10
CA ILE A 148 -10.66 0.24 16.04
C ILE A 148 -11.14 -0.34 17.38
N ALA A 149 -11.94 -1.40 17.34
CA ALA A 149 -12.39 -2.08 18.55
C ALA A 149 -11.21 -2.71 19.32
N LEU A 150 -10.28 -3.37 18.63
CA LEU A 150 -9.07 -3.96 19.22
C LEU A 150 -8.12 -2.90 19.81
N ALA A 151 -8.06 -1.73 19.20
CA ALA A 151 -7.32 -0.57 19.69
C ALA A 151 -8.04 0.19 20.82
N ASN A 152 -9.18 -0.31 21.31
CA ASN A 152 -10.00 0.33 22.35
C ASN A 152 -10.39 1.78 22.00
N TYR A 153 -10.61 2.08 20.71
CA TYR A 153 -10.91 3.43 20.23
C TYR A 153 -9.81 4.46 20.55
N GLU A 154 -8.56 4.03 20.71
CA GLU A 154 -7.43 4.91 21.00
C GLU A 154 -6.55 5.15 19.76
N CYS A 155 -5.98 6.34 19.67
CA CYS A 155 -5.04 6.67 18.61
C CYS A 155 -3.72 5.94 18.84
N GLN A 156 -3.25 5.21 17.84
CA GLN A 156 -2.02 4.41 17.91
C GLN A 156 -0.75 5.23 17.64
N VAL A 157 -0.86 6.55 17.42
CA VAL A 157 0.28 7.46 17.59
C VAL A 157 0.45 7.80 19.07
N ASP A 158 -0.60 8.29 19.72
CA ASP A 158 -0.66 8.64 21.13
C ASP A 158 -2.06 8.39 21.70
N SER A 159 -2.16 7.54 22.73
CA SER A 159 -3.42 7.16 23.38
C SER A 159 -4.12 8.32 24.11
N VAL A 160 -3.42 9.43 24.38
CA VAL A 160 -3.98 10.64 25.00
C VAL A 160 -4.82 11.45 23.99
N HIS A 161 -4.65 11.25 22.68
CA HIS A 161 -5.41 11.95 21.66
C HIS A 161 -6.91 11.59 21.69
N LYS A 162 -7.68 12.36 22.46
CA LYS A 162 -9.14 12.23 22.63
C LYS A 162 -9.83 13.56 22.34
N PHE A 163 -10.17 13.80 21.08
CA PHE A 163 -10.69 15.09 20.63
C PHE A 163 -12.21 15.23 20.77
N PHE A 164 -12.96 14.18 20.45
CA PHE A 164 -14.41 14.15 20.59
C PHE A 164 -14.94 12.70 20.58
N LEU A 165 -16.20 12.54 20.98
CA LEU A 165 -16.90 11.25 20.91
C LEU A 165 -17.66 11.13 19.59
N SER A 166 -17.61 9.95 18.97
CA SER A 166 -18.44 9.61 17.82
C SER A 166 -19.91 9.65 18.20
N ARG A 167 -20.75 10.30 17.38
CA ARG A 167 -22.21 10.25 17.53
C ARG A 167 -22.76 8.83 17.35
N ARG A 168 -22.09 7.99 16.56
CA ARG A 168 -22.56 6.64 16.21
C ARG A 168 -22.24 5.63 17.30
N THR A 169 -21.03 5.69 17.88
CA THR A 169 -20.55 4.69 18.84
C THR A 169 -20.51 5.21 20.29
N ASN A 170 -20.61 6.52 20.49
CA ASN A 170 -20.40 7.20 21.77
C ASN A 170 -19.03 6.89 22.43
N LYS A 171 -18.04 6.52 21.61
CA LYS A 171 -16.64 6.28 22.00
C LYS A 171 -15.74 7.37 21.41
N ASN A 172 -14.48 7.43 21.84
CA ASN A 172 -13.50 8.32 21.25
C ASN A 172 -13.43 8.10 19.73
N TYR A 173 -13.50 9.17 18.94
CA TYR A 173 -13.49 9.06 17.50
C TYR A 173 -12.06 8.89 16.97
N VAL A 174 -11.85 7.80 16.24
CA VAL A 174 -10.62 7.47 15.51
C VAL A 174 -10.99 6.90 14.14
N GLU A 175 -10.06 7.01 13.20
CA GLU A 175 -10.20 6.65 11.80
C GLU A 175 -9.26 5.48 11.47
N ALA A 176 -9.69 4.57 10.59
CA ALA A 176 -8.94 3.37 10.22
C ALA A 176 -8.03 3.64 9.02
N HIS A 177 -6.72 3.72 9.24
CA HIS A 177 -5.76 4.03 8.19
C HIS A 177 -4.91 2.82 7.81
N HIS A 178 -4.95 2.37 6.56
CA HIS A 178 -4.00 1.37 6.05
C HIS A 178 -2.56 1.92 6.09
N LEU A 179 -1.69 1.32 6.91
CA LEU A 179 -0.29 1.72 7.02
C LEU A 179 0.46 1.49 5.71
N ILE A 180 0.34 0.31 5.11
CA ILE A 180 0.67 0.10 3.71
C ILE A 180 -0.58 0.47 2.91
N PRO A 181 -0.56 1.55 2.11
CA PRO A 181 -1.75 1.98 1.38
C PRO A 181 -2.28 0.87 0.47
N ILE A 182 -3.60 0.65 0.49
CA ILE A 182 -4.24 -0.46 -0.20
C ILE A 182 -4.00 -0.45 -1.73
N ALA A 183 -3.76 0.73 -2.30
CA ALA A 183 -3.39 0.91 -3.70
C ALA A 183 -2.17 0.06 -4.11
N TYR A 184 -1.30 -0.27 -3.16
CA TYR A 184 -0.08 -1.04 -3.40
C TYR A 184 -0.22 -2.56 -3.16
N GLN A 185 -1.44 -3.09 -3.00
CA GLN A 185 -1.68 -4.54 -2.87
C GLN A 185 -1.00 -5.37 -3.98
N GLY A 186 -0.82 -4.81 -5.18
CA GLY A 186 -0.12 -5.45 -6.30
C GLY A 186 1.34 -5.82 -6.04
N LEU A 187 2.00 -5.18 -5.05
CA LEU A 187 3.39 -5.46 -4.66
C LEU A 187 3.54 -6.69 -3.75
N PHE A 188 2.43 -7.14 -3.14
CA PHE A 188 2.40 -8.16 -2.10
C PHE A 188 1.64 -9.40 -2.57
N GLU A 189 2.19 -10.57 -2.25
CA GLU A 189 1.55 -11.87 -2.53
C GLU A 189 0.38 -12.12 -1.57
N HIS A 190 0.53 -11.69 -0.31
CA HIS A 190 -0.50 -11.78 0.72
C HIS A 190 -1.42 -10.54 0.72
N GLY A 191 -2.66 -10.73 1.17
CA GLY A 191 -3.61 -9.64 1.40
C GLY A 191 -3.08 -8.63 2.41
N ILE A 192 -3.23 -7.34 2.08
CA ILE A 192 -2.83 -6.23 2.96
C ILE A 192 -4.03 -5.49 3.57
N ASP A 193 -5.27 -5.91 3.28
CA ASP A 193 -6.49 -5.42 3.93
C ASP A 193 -6.80 -6.23 5.19
N GLU A 194 -5.89 -6.17 6.15
CA GLU A 194 -5.89 -6.99 7.36
C GLU A 194 -5.62 -6.11 8.60
N VAL A 195 -6.07 -6.56 9.77
CA VAL A 195 -5.99 -5.77 11.02
C VAL A 195 -4.55 -5.37 11.36
N GLU A 196 -3.58 -6.22 11.03
CA GLU A 196 -2.14 -5.99 11.20
C GLU A 196 -1.58 -4.87 10.33
N ASN A 197 -2.36 -4.36 9.37
CA ASN A 197 -2.02 -3.23 8.52
C ASN A 197 -2.93 -2.00 8.76
N ILE A 198 -3.85 -2.02 9.73
CA ILE A 198 -4.70 -0.87 10.04
C ILE A 198 -4.21 -0.13 11.28
N ALA A 199 -3.78 1.11 11.11
CA ALA A 199 -3.52 2.05 12.18
C ALA A 199 -4.78 2.85 12.53
N CYS A 200 -5.21 2.80 13.79
CA CYS A 200 -6.31 3.59 14.32
C CYS A 200 -5.78 4.96 14.72
N LEU A 201 -6.23 6.03 14.05
CA LEU A 201 -5.67 7.37 14.19
C LEU A 201 -6.72 8.38 14.62
N CYS A 202 -6.36 9.34 15.46
CA CYS A 202 -7.21 10.51 15.65
C CYS A 202 -7.26 11.33 14.34
N PRO A 203 -8.30 12.18 14.14
CA PRO A 203 -8.45 12.95 12.90
C PRO A 203 -7.28 13.87 12.58
N VAL A 204 -6.58 14.35 13.61
CA VAL A 204 -5.40 15.21 13.48
C VAL A 204 -4.20 14.41 12.96
N CYS A 205 -3.90 13.25 13.54
CA CYS A 205 -2.80 12.39 13.07
C CYS A 205 -3.07 11.85 11.67
N HIS A 206 -4.30 11.43 11.38
CA HIS A 206 -4.66 10.94 10.06
C HIS A 206 -4.52 12.06 9.01
N SER A 207 -5.03 13.26 9.28
CA SER A 207 -4.87 14.42 8.39
C SER A 207 -3.41 14.79 8.20
N CYS A 208 -2.57 14.71 9.24
CA CYS A 208 -1.14 15.00 9.14
C CYS A 208 -0.43 14.01 8.20
N ILE A 209 -0.78 12.73 8.20
CA ILE A 209 -0.21 11.74 7.26
C ILE A 209 -0.52 12.10 5.80
N HIS A 210 -1.72 12.60 5.51
CA HIS A 210 -2.15 12.94 4.15
C HIS A 210 -1.69 14.32 3.69
N TYR A 211 -1.75 15.32 4.56
CA TYR A 211 -1.63 16.73 4.20
C TYR A 211 -0.47 17.47 4.86
N GLY A 212 0.22 16.84 5.81
CA GLY A 212 1.36 17.43 6.49
C GLY A 212 2.56 17.65 5.56
N VAL A 213 3.54 18.40 6.05
CA VAL A 213 4.85 18.46 5.37
C VAL A 213 5.59 17.13 5.55
N ASN A 214 6.49 16.79 4.62
CA ASN A 214 7.18 15.48 4.63
C ASN A 214 7.87 15.18 5.96
N ILE A 215 8.49 16.17 6.63
CA ILE A 215 9.14 15.95 7.93
C ILE A 215 8.15 15.49 9.03
N GLU A 216 6.92 16.02 9.03
CA GLU A 216 5.88 15.62 10.00
C GLU A 216 5.26 14.29 9.63
N ARG A 217 5.00 14.07 8.33
CA ARG A 217 4.51 12.80 7.78
C ARG A 217 5.46 11.66 8.11
N GLU A 218 6.75 11.83 7.81
CA GLU A 218 7.80 10.83 8.09
C GLU A 218 7.88 10.49 9.57
N ARG A 219 7.75 11.49 10.46
CA ARG A 219 7.76 11.26 11.90
C ARG A 219 6.61 10.34 12.33
N LEU A 220 5.40 10.56 11.81
CA LEU A 220 4.25 9.70 12.13
C LEU A 220 4.39 8.31 11.51
N ILE A 221 4.78 8.24 10.23
CA ILE A 221 4.98 6.97 9.51
C ILE A 221 6.07 6.12 10.17
N ASP A 222 7.18 6.73 10.63
CA ASP A 222 8.26 6.05 11.38
C ASP A 222 7.73 5.42 12.68
N GLN A 223 6.95 6.19 13.45
CA GLN A 223 6.37 5.70 14.70
C GLN A 223 5.41 4.53 14.46
N LEU A 224 4.55 4.63 13.44
CA LEU A 224 3.62 3.56 13.07
C LEU A 224 4.38 2.34 12.56
N TYR A 225 5.36 2.51 11.66
CA TYR A 225 6.20 1.42 11.18
C TYR A 225 6.81 0.60 12.33
N LYS A 226 7.40 1.27 13.32
CA LYS A 226 7.99 0.60 14.49
C LYS A 226 6.96 -0.19 15.31
N LYS A 227 5.71 0.28 15.40
CA LYS A 227 4.62 -0.41 16.11
C LYS A 227 4.04 -1.59 15.33
N PHE A 228 4.06 -1.54 14.00
CA PHE A 228 3.33 -2.46 13.13
C PHE A 228 4.20 -3.48 12.39
N GLN A 229 5.51 -3.25 12.22
CA GLN A 229 6.38 -4.15 11.44
C GLN A 229 6.30 -5.62 11.86
N SER A 230 6.23 -5.91 13.16
CA SER A 230 6.14 -7.29 13.67
C SER A 230 4.77 -7.92 13.40
N GLN A 231 3.71 -7.11 13.35
CA GLN A 231 2.35 -7.56 13.04
C GLN A 231 2.25 -7.88 11.55
N LEU A 232 2.75 -6.99 10.68
CA LEU A 232 2.84 -7.23 9.24
C LEU A 232 3.62 -8.52 8.94
N TYR A 233 4.74 -8.74 9.64
CA TYR A 233 5.52 -9.97 9.51
C TYR A 233 4.70 -11.23 9.82
N THR A 234 3.81 -11.19 10.81
CA THR A 234 2.99 -12.35 11.18
C THR A 234 2.01 -12.78 10.09
N ILE A 235 1.63 -11.88 9.19
CA ILE A 235 0.77 -12.18 8.03
C ILE A 235 1.56 -12.31 6.71
N GLY A 236 2.88 -12.49 6.80
CA GLY A 236 3.76 -12.72 5.65
C GLY A 236 4.10 -11.46 4.87
N ILE A 237 3.89 -10.27 5.44
CA ILE A 237 4.24 -8.99 4.81
C ILE A 237 5.57 -8.50 5.37
N GLU A 238 6.57 -8.45 4.48
CA GLU A 238 7.87 -7.83 4.75
C GLU A 238 7.98 -6.52 3.97
N ILE A 239 8.18 -5.41 4.66
CA ILE A 239 8.48 -4.10 4.07
C ILE A 239 9.52 -3.40 4.93
N ARG A 240 10.53 -2.79 4.31
CA ARG A 240 11.50 -1.96 5.02
C ARG A 240 10.95 -0.56 5.21
N GLN A 241 11.38 0.11 6.28
CA GLN A 241 10.98 1.49 6.56
C GLN A 241 11.12 2.44 5.36
N ASN A 242 12.26 2.41 4.66
CA ASN A 242 12.46 3.27 3.49
C ASN A 242 11.47 2.93 2.36
N GLU A 243 11.15 1.65 2.17
CA GLU A 243 10.14 1.24 1.18
C GLU A 243 8.76 1.77 1.56
N LEU A 244 8.42 1.84 2.85
CA LEU A 244 7.18 2.46 3.31
C LEU A 244 7.15 3.97 3.04
N PHE A 245 8.23 4.70 3.35
CA PHE A 245 8.33 6.13 3.01
C PHE A 245 8.20 6.39 1.51
N GLU A 246 8.73 5.49 0.68
CA GLU A 246 8.55 5.55 -0.77
C GLU A 246 7.08 5.41 -1.19
N LEU A 247 6.29 4.55 -0.52
CA LEU A 247 4.85 4.40 -0.80
C LEU A 247 4.06 5.66 -0.41
N TYR A 248 4.50 6.37 0.63
CA TYR A 248 3.93 7.66 1.02
C TYR A 248 4.50 8.85 0.24
N GLN A 249 5.47 8.64 -0.66
CA GLN A 249 6.16 9.69 -1.41
C GLN A 249 6.77 10.78 -0.51
N THR A 250 7.22 10.41 0.68
CA THR A 250 7.96 11.34 1.55
C THR A 250 9.45 11.34 1.22
N ARG A 251 9.93 10.27 0.56
CA ARG A 251 11.32 10.08 0.10
C ARG A 251 11.40 9.48 -1.31
#